data_AF-A0A357NF58-F1
#
_entry.id   AF-A0A357NF58-F1
#
_cell.length_a   1.000
_cell.length_b   1.000
_cell.length_c   1.000
_cell.angle_alpha   90.00
_cell.angle_beta   90.00
_cell.angle_gamma   90.00
#
_symmetry.space_group_name_H-M   'P 1'
#
loop_
_entity.id
_entity.type
_entity.pdbx_description
1 polymer ?
#
loop_
_entity_poly.entity_id
_entity_poly.type
_entity_poly.pdbx_seq_one_letter_code
_entity_poly.pdbx_strand_id
1 'polypeptide(L)'
;VEKLINLCMHKEILLWDVKYHGDSIYTKIRIGDFRRIRPLIRKTRCKMKILTRRGLPFQIYRMRHRKMLIAGGVLFCVCLFVLSSFIWFVEVTGLISLPP
;
A
#
# COMPACT_ATOMS: atom_id res chain seq x y z
N VAL A 1 -12.02 -14.10 27.68
CA VAL A 1 -11.16 -13.57 26.60
C VAL A 1 -9.77 -14.21 26.52
N GLU A 2 -9.18 -14.62 27.65
CA GLU A 2 -7.83 -15.23 27.73
C GLU A 2 -7.67 -16.48 26.86
N LYS A 3 -8.67 -17.37 26.83
CA LYS A 3 -8.66 -18.56 25.97
C LYS A 3 -8.46 -18.24 24.48
N LEU A 4 -8.96 -17.10 24.01
CA LEU A 4 -8.80 -16.69 22.61
C LEU A 4 -7.37 -16.19 22.33
N ILE A 5 -6.76 -15.47 23.28
CA ILE A 5 -5.36 -15.05 23.16
C ILE A 5 -4.45 -16.27 23.14
N ASN A 6 -4.62 -17.20 24.08
CA ASN A 6 -3.81 -18.42 24.12
C ASN A 6 -3.91 -19.20 22.81
N LEU A 7 -5.10 -19.27 22.22
CA LEU A 7 -5.32 -19.96 20.95
C LEU A 7 -4.68 -19.22 19.75
N CYS A 8 -4.67 -17.88 19.78
CA CYS A 8 -3.98 -17.07 18.78
C CYS A 8 -2.45 -17.19 18.90
N MET A 9 -1.91 -17.17 20.13
CA MET A 9 -0.48 -17.37 20.41
C MET A 9 -0.03 -18.76 19.97
N HIS A 10 -0.80 -19.81 20.29
CA HIS A 10 -0.52 -21.18 19.86
C HIS A 10 -0.57 -21.36 18.32
N LYS A 11 -1.29 -20.51 17.60
CA LYS A 11 -1.34 -20.52 16.13
C LYS A 11 -0.38 -19.53 15.48
N GLU A 12 0.56 -18.98 16.26
CA GLU A 12 1.55 -17.98 15.81
C GLU A 12 0.91 -16.78 15.11
N ILE A 13 -0.29 -16.41 15.55
CA ILE A 13 -1.01 -15.28 14.98
C ILE A 13 -0.47 -14.02 15.63
N LEU A 14 0.26 -13.22 14.84
CA LEU A 14 0.80 -11.93 15.25
C LEU A 14 -0.33 -10.95 15.58
N LEU A 15 -0.59 -10.82 16.88
CA LEU A 15 -1.41 -9.79 17.49
C LEU A 15 -0.49 -8.64 17.89
N TRP A 16 -0.69 -7.45 17.34
CA TRP A 16 0.02 -6.25 17.79
C TRP A 16 -0.93 -5.27 18.46
N ASP A 17 -0.38 -4.44 19.35
CA ASP A 17 -1.12 -3.39 20.07
C ASP A 17 -2.35 -3.96 20.83
N VAL A 18 -2.09 -4.97 21.67
CA VAL A 18 -3.12 -5.61 22.51
C VAL A 18 -3.45 -4.69 23.67
N LYS A 19 -4.69 -4.18 23.71
CA LYS A 19 -5.23 -3.35 24.79
C LYS A 19 -6.44 -4.01 25.41
N TYR A 20 -6.41 -4.15 26.73
CA TYR A 20 -7.53 -4.67 27.51
C TYR A 20 -8.47 -3.54 27.90
N HIS A 21 -9.77 -3.78 27.82
CA HIS A 21 -10.79 -2.82 28.21
C HIS A 21 -11.96 -3.56 28.87
N GLY A 22 -11.86 -3.76 30.19
CA GLY A 22 -12.81 -4.57 30.94
C GLY A 22 -12.91 -5.98 30.37
N ASP A 23 -14.12 -6.34 29.91
CA ASP A 23 -14.41 -7.66 29.33
C ASP A 23 -14.08 -7.77 27.82
N SER A 24 -13.56 -6.69 27.22
CA SER A 24 -13.22 -6.60 25.79
C SER A 24 -11.72 -6.46 25.55
N ILE A 25 -11.25 -6.98 24.41
CA ILE A 25 -9.85 -6.84 23.99
C ILE A 25 -9.79 -6.20 22.61
N TYR A 26 -8.96 -5.18 22.51
CA TYR A 26 -8.61 -4.50 21.29
C TYR A 26 -7.25 -5.00 20.83
N THR A 27 -7.16 -5.55 19.61
CA THR A 27 -5.88 -5.96 19.02
C THR A 27 -5.88 -5.60 17.55
N LYS A 28 -4.70 -5.54 16.96
CA LYS A 28 -4.53 -5.39 15.52
C LYS A 28 -3.86 -6.64 14.97
N ILE A 29 -4.30 -7.07 13.78
CA ILE A 29 -3.84 -8.29 13.11
C ILE A 29 -3.67 -8.07 11.61
N ARG A 30 -2.85 -8.90 10.97
CA ARG A 30 -2.65 -8.90 9.52
C ARG A 30 -3.92 -9.38 8.81
N ILE A 31 -4.16 -8.84 7.61
CA ILE A 31 -5.32 -9.20 6.78
C ILE A 31 -5.32 -10.70 6.41
N GLY A 32 -4.14 -11.30 6.22
CA GLY A 32 -3.98 -12.73 5.94
C GLY A 32 -4.37 -13.61 7.14
N ASP A 33 -4.01 -13.17 8.35
CA ASP A 33 -4.31 -13.90 9.58
C ASP A 33 -5.76 -13.73 10.04
N PHE A 34 -6.47 -12.69 9.57
CA PHE A 34 -7.90 -12.51 9.81
C PHE A 34 -8.72 -13.75 9.40
N ARG A 35 -8.35 -14.38 8.27
CA ARG A 35 -9.03 -15.60 7.79
C ARG A 35 -8.78 -16.80 8.70
N ARG A 36 -7.60 -16.86 9.34
CA ARG A 36 -7.24 -17.88 10.33
C ARG A 36 -7.93 -17.67 11.67
N ILE A 37 -8.10 -16.43 12.12
CA ILE A 37 -8.77 -16.07 13.39
C ILE A 37 -10.28 -16.35 13.37
N ARG A 38 -10.93 -16.19 12.20
CA ARG A 38 -12.38 -16.35 12.05
C ARG A 38 -12.94 -17.70 12.59
N PRO A 39 -12.35 -18.87 12.29
CA PRO A 39 -12.79 -20.14 12.89
C PRO A 39 -12.48 -20.25 14.40
N LEU A 40 -11.41 -19.59 14.90
CA LEU A 40 -11.08 -19.62 16.33
C LEU A 40 -12.15 -18.91 17.15
N ILE A 41 -12.59 -17.74 16.69
CA ILE A 41 -13.64 -16.96 17.36
C ILE A 41 -14.95 -17.76 17.46
N ARG A 42 -15.29 -18.52 16.41
CA ARG A 42 -16.45 -19.42 16.43
C ARG A 42 -16.31 -20.52 17.49
N LYS A 43 -15.12 -21.10 17.66
CA LYS A 43 -14.86 -22.12 18.68
C LYS A 43 -14.95 -21.56 20.11
N THR A 44 -14.49 -20.34 20.33
CA THR A 44 -14.48 -19.73 21.67
C THR A 44 -15.77 -18.99 22.03
N ARG A 45 -16.79 -19.00 21.15
CA ARG A 45 -18.05 -18.23 21.30
C ARG A 45 -17.84 -16.75 21.67
N CYS A 46 -16.70 -16.16 21.27
CA CYS A 46 -16.44 -14.74 21.48
C CYS A 46 -17.12 -13.91 20.38
N LYS A 47 -17.56 -12.68 20.70
CA LYS A 47 -18.00 -11.71 19.69
C LYS A 47 -16.79 -10.89 19.23
N MET A 48 -16.52 -10.89 17.92
CA MET A 48 -15.49 -10.03 17.32
C MET A 48 -16.18 -8.87 16.59
N LYS A 49 -15.78 -7.64 16.91
CA LYS A 49 -16.19 -6.43 16.19
C LYS A 49 -14.98 -5.83 15.49
N ILE A 50 -15.08 -5.64 14.17
CA ILE A 50 -14.03 -4.97 13.41
C ILE A 50 -14.20 -3.46 13.62
N LEU A 51 -13.35 -2.87 14.45
CA LEU A 51 -13.44 -1.43 14.77
C LEU A 51 -12.80 -0.58 13.70
N THR A 52 -11.72 -1.06 13.09
CA THR A 52 -10.97 -0.31 12.09
C THR A 52 -10.28 -1.29 11.15
N ARG A 53 -10.47 -1.10 9.84
CA ARG A 53 -9.71 -1.80 8.80
C ARG A 53 -8.66 -0.84 8.26
N ARG A 54 -7.41 -0.98 8.71
CA ARG A 54 -6.27 -0.25 8.11
C ARG A 54 -5.41 -1.24 7.33
N GLY A 55 -5.12 -0.92 6.07
CA GLY A 55 -4.22 -1.67 5.21
C GLY A 55 -4.02 -1.00 3.86
N LEU A 56 -2.90 -1.33 3.21
CA LEU A 56 -2.54 -0.94 1.85
C LEU A 56 -3.70 -1.01 0.84
N PRO A 57 -4.58 -2.03 0.79
CA PRO A 57 -5.64 -2.08 -0.23
C PRO A 57 -6.65 -0.93 -0.12
N PHE A 58 -6.86 -0.34 1.06
CA PHE A 58 -7.80 0.79 1.23
C PHE A 58 -7.19 2.13 0.78
N GLN A 59 -5.87 2.29 0.99
CA GLN A 59 -5.12 3.47 0.55
C GLN A 59 -4.82 3.39 -0.95
N ILE A 60 -4.50 2.20 -1.47
CA ILE A 60 -4.32 1.92 -2.91
C ILE A 60 -5.63 2.10 -3.66
N TYR A 61 -6.79 1.68 -3.11
CA TYR A 61 -8.09 1.92 -3.75
C TYR A 61 -8.40 3.42 -3.87
N ARG A 62 -8.04 4.22 -2.85
CA ARG A 62 -8.16 5.68 -2.88
C ARG A 62 -7.14 6.35 -3.83
N MET A 63 -5.97 5.74 -4.05
CA MET A 63 -4.96 6.23 -5.01
C MET A 63 -5.15 5.72 -6.44
N ARG A 64 -5.98 4.69 -6.67
CA ARG A 64 -6.29 4.16 -8.01
C ARG A 64 -7.04 5.16 -8.90
N HIS A 65 -7.69 6.16 -8.31
CA HIS A 65 -8.28 7.30 -9.03
C HIS A 65 -7.25 8.36 -9.46
N ARG A 66 -6.00 8.27 -8.98
CA ARG A 66 -4.90 9.18 -9.35
C ARG A 66 -3.98 8.57 -10.41
N LYS A 67 -4.51 7.76 -11.35
CA LYS A 67 -3.81 7.43 -12.61
C LYS A 67 -3.35 8.69 -13.34
N MET A 68 -4.09 9.79 -13.20
CA MET A 68 -3.77 11.11 -13.74
C MET A 68 -2.45 11.69 -13.19
N LEU A 69 -2.04 11.37 -11.96
CA LEU A 69 -0.73 11.82 -11.44
C LEU A 69 0.44 11.05 -12.08
N ILE A 70 0.27 9.73 -12.26
CA ILE A 70 1.29 8.92 -12.94
C ILE A 70 1.38 9.32 -14.41
N ALA A 71 0.23 9.46 -15.08
CA ALA A 71 0.17 9.92 -16.46
C ALA A 71 0.78 11.32 -16.63
N GLY A 72 0.49 12.26 -15.73
CA GLY A 72 1.07 13.60 -15.73
C GLY A 72 2.59 13.59 -15.50
N GLY A 73 3.08 12.75 -14.58
CA GLY A 73 4.52 12.59 -14.35
C GLY A 73 5.26 12.03 -15.57
N VAL A 74 4.71 10.99 -16.22
CA VAL A 74 5.27 10.43 -17.45
C VAL A 74 5.26 11.46 -18.58
N LEU A 75 4.14 12.16 -18.77
CA LEU A 75 4.03 13.19 -19.80
C LEU A 75 5.04 14.32 -19.58
N PHE A 76 5.23 14.76 -18.34
CA PHE A 76 6.22 15.79 -17.99
C PHE A 76 7.65 15.36 -18.33
N CYS A 77 8.04 14.13 -17.99
CA CYS A 77 9.35 13.59 -18.35
C CYS A 77 9.54 13.49 -19.87
N VAL A 78 8.52 13.07 -20.62
CA VAL A 78 8.56 13.02 -22.08
C VAL A 78 8.73 14.42 -22.68
N CYS A 79 7.97 15.41 -22.20
CA CYS A 79 8.11 16.79 -22.65
C CYS A 79 9.52 17.33 -22.38
N LEU A 80 10.08 17.12 -21.19
CA LEU A 80 11.46 17.53 -20.88
C LEU A 80 12.47 16.87 -21.81
N PHE A 81 12.30 15.59 -22.14
CA PHE A 81 13.20 14.88 -23.04
C PHE A 81 13.13 15.41 -24.47
N VAL A 82 11.93 15.68 -24.99
CA VAL A 82 11.74 16.27 -26.33
C VAL A 82 12.35 17.67 -26.41
N LEU A 83 12.07 18.52 -25.42
CA LEU A 83 12.66 19.87 -25.35
C LEU A 83 14.19 19.81 -25.21
N SER A 84 14.73 18.88 -24.41
CA SER A 84 16.17 18.70 -24.27
C SER A 84 16.81 18.14 -25.56
N SER A 85 16.15 17.23 -26.27
CA SER A 85 16.63 16.68 -27.53
C SER A 85 16.61 17.71 -28.66
N PHE A 86 15.70 18.69 -28.61
CA PHE A 86 15.65 19.80 -29.57
C PHE A 86 16.91 20.69 -29.49
N ILE A 87 17.44 20.91 -28.29
CA ILE A 87 18.69 21.66 -28.08
C ILE A 87 19.86 20.94 -28.79
N TRP A 88 19.91 19.62 -28.69
CA TRP A 88 20.93 18.80 -29.37
C TRP A 88 20.80 18.80 -30.90
N PHE A 89 19.60 19.02 -31.45
CA PHE A 89 19.36 19.10 -32.89
C PHE A 89 19.68 20.49 -33.46
N VAL A 90 19.49 21.55 -32.69
CA VAL A 90 19.77 22.94 -33.10
C VAL A 90 21.28 23.25 -33.17
N GLU A 91 22.13 22.50 -32.47
CA GLU A 91 23.59 22.69 -32.52
C GLU A 91 24.28 21.92 -33.68
N VAL A 92 23.54 21.16 -34.50
CA VAL A 92 24.09 20.32 -35.59
C VAL A 92 23.79 20.86 -37.00
N THR A 93 23.45 22.16 -37.14
CA THR A 93 23.36 22.84 -38.45
C THR A 93 24.37 23.98 -38.59
N GLY A 94 25.57 23.82 -38.01
CA GLY A 94 26.57 24.88 -37.94
C GLY A 94 27.84 24.69 -38.77
N LEU A 95 28.15 23.51 -39.29
CA LEU A 95 29.42 23.29 -39.98
C LEU A 95 29.24 22.28 -41.12
N ILE A 96 29.49 22.74 -42.36
CA ILE A 96 30.34 22.14 -43.41
C ILE A 96 29.79 22.57 -44.76
N SER A 97 30.27 23.70 -45.25
CA SER A 97 30.53 23.92 -46.68
C SER A 97 31.50 25.08 -46.83
N LEU A 98 32.75 24.86 -46.41
CA LEU A 98 33.90 25.63 -46.91
C LEU A 98 34.43 24.88 -48.13
N PRO A 99 34.26 25.39 -49.37
CA PRO A 99 34.94 24.82 -50.52
C PRO A 99 36.43 25.24 -50.50
N PRO A 100 37.34 24.37 -51.01
CA PRO A 100 38.77 24.65 -51.12
C PRO A 100 39.10 25.71 -52.18
#